data_AF-A0A1G1N3F0-F1
#
_entry.id   AF-A0A1G1N3F0-F1
#
_cell.length_a   1.000
_cell.length_b   1.000
_cell.length_c   1.000
_cell.angle_alpha   90.00
_cell.angle_beta   90.00
_cell.angle_gamma   90.00
#
_symmetry.space_group_name_H-M   'P 1'
#
loop_
_entity.id
_entity.type
_entity.pdbx_description
1 polymer ?
#
loop_
_entity_poly.entity_id
_entity_poly.type
_entity_poly.pdbx_seq_one_letter_code
_entity_poly.pdbx_strand_id
1 'polypeptide(L)'
;MSYNPPYLRYLQIPLVFIPSLSYSIFVDIRETEFIKWLTDKCRIRHYHSQFKNRIVEFMVQLEIRISNEWYPVVRFDTAHGFGHQDFYYRDGRVEKIPLGISDYNTAMTFAENDLKRNWEIYISRFIKEVA
;
A
#
# COMPACT_ATOMS: atom_id res chain seq x y z
N MET A 1 6.00 -22.59 -52.65
CA MET A 1 4.95 -22.40 -51.62
C MET A 1 5.52 -22.84 -50.30
N SER A 2 5.48 -21.93 -49.33
CA SER A 2 6.13 -21.98 -48.03
C SER A 2 5.33 -22.79 -47.01
N TYR A 3 6.00 -23.72 -46.31
CA TYR A 3 5.66 -24.02 -44.91
C TYR A 3 6.91 -24.61 -44.22
N ASN A 4 7.47 -23.86 -43.28
CA ASN A 4 8.50 -24.30 -42.34
C ASN A 4 7.78 -24.76 -41.06
N PRO A 5 8.15 -25.90 -40.49
CA PRO A 5 8.95 -25.78 -39.27
C PRO A 5 10.03 -26.87 -39.18
N PRO A 6 11.17 -26.53 -38.55
CA PRO A 6 11.63 -27.44 -37.50
C PRO A 6 12.16 -26.68 -36.29
N TYR A 7 11.51 -26.90 -35.15
CA TYR A 7 12.22 -26.92 -33.88
C TYR A 7 13.20 -28.09 -33.87
N LEU A 8 14.30 -27.93 -33.14
CA LEU A 8 15.39 -28.88 -32.84
C LEU A 8 16.62 -28.80 -33.77
N ARG A 9 17.44 -27.77 -33.54
CA ARG A 9 18.90 -27.94 -33.55
C ARG A 9 19.42 -27.86 -32.13
N TYR A 10 19.76 -29.03 -31.57
CA TYR A 10 20.61 -29.13 -30.40
C TYR A 10 21.98 -28.57 -30.74
N LEU A 11 22.32 -27.42 -30.18
CA LEU A 11 23.70 -26.98 -30.05
C LEU A 11 24.20 -27.44 -28.68
N GLN A 12 25.05 -28.46 -28.68
CA GLN A 12 25.94 -28.76 -27.56
C GLN A 12 26.84 -27.55 -27.33
N ILE A 13 26.58 -26.80 -26.27
CA ILE A 13 27.50 -25.80 -25.72
C ILE A 13 27.71 -26.20 -24.25
N PRO A 14 28.96 -26.29 -23.78
CA PRO A 14 29.29 -27.02 -22.56
C PRO A 14 28.70 -26.34 -21.32
N LEU A 15 28.42 -27.17 -20.32
CA LEU A 15 27.97 -26.83 -18.98
C LEU A 15 29.01 -25.91 -18.31
N VAL A 16 28.90 -24.59 -18.51
CA VAL A 16 29.65 -23.61 -17.72
C VAL A 16 28.84 -23.31 -16.47
N PHE A 17 29.31 -23.86 -15.36
CA PHE A 17 29.00 -23.47 -14.00
C PHE A 17 29.08 -21.94 -13.87
N ILE A 18 27.93 -21.26 -13.83
CA ILE A 18 27.88 -19.85 -13.39
C ILE A 18 27.56 -19.90 -11.90
N PRO A 19 28.52 -19.56 -11.02
CA PRO A 19 28.31 -19.57 -9.58
C PRO A 19 27.26 -18.53 -9.24
N SER A 20 26.38 -18.89 -8.30
CA SER A 20 25.47 -18.04 -7.51
C SER A 20 25.73 -16.54 -7.67
N LEU A 21 25.12 -15.91 -8.68
CA LEU A 21 25.09 -14.46 -8.75
C LEU A 21 23.99 -14.03 -7.79
N SER A 22 24.37 -13.78 -6.54
CA SER A 22 23.63 -12.93 -5.64
C SER A 22 23.38 -11.61 -6.36
N TYR A 23 22.23 -11.48 -7.02
CA TYR A 23 21.81 -10.23 -7.62
C TYR A 23 21.36 -9.32 -6.47
N SER A 24 22.34 -8.88 -5.68
CA SER A 24 22.22 -7.67 -4.87
C SER A 24 22.18 -6.51 -5.84
N ILE A 25 21.04 -6.37 -6.53
CA ILE A 25 20.64 -5.07 -7.04
C ILE A 25 20.56 -4.20 -5.80
N PHE A 26 21.44 -3.21 -5.71
CA PHE A 26 21.20 -2.09 -4.82
C PHE A 26 19.97 -1.36 -5.37
N VAL A 27 18.78 -1.87 -5.05
CA VAL A 27 17.52 -1.18 -5.33
C VAL A 27 17.50 0.01 -4.37
N ASP A 28 17.68 1.21 -4.90
CA ASP A 28 17.54 2.46 -4.13
C ASP A 28 16.06 2.67 -3.79
N ILE A 29 15.61 1.98 -2.76
CA ILE A 29 14.30 2.16 -2.15
C ILE A 29 14.44 3.27 -1.11
N ARG A 30 13.64 4.32 -1.28
CA ARG A 30 13.52 5.39 -0.29
C ARG A 30 12.23 5.21 0.47
N GLU A 31 12.33 5.20 1.79
CA GLU A 31 11.18 5.13 2.68
C GLU A 31 10.91 6.50 3.29
N THR A 32 9.64 6.77 3.58
CA THR A 32 9.22 8.01 4.23
C THR A 32 8.05 7.71 5.14
N GLU A 33 8.24 7.98 6.43
CA GLU A 33 7.21 7.88 7.46
C GLU A 33 7.05 9.22 8.17
N PHE A 34 5.81 9.62 8.40
CA PHE A 34 5.50 10.78 9.23
C PHE A 34 4.11 10.69 9.84
N ILE A 35 3.87 11.53 10.86
CA ILE A 35 2.58 11.70 11.49
C ILE A 35 2.10 13.13 11.25
N LYS A 36 0.87 13.25 10.74
CA LYS A 36 0.17 14.51 10.60
C LYS A 36 -0.94 14.60 11.65
N TRP A 37 -0.77 15.51 12.61
CA TRP A 37 -1.81 15.80 13.59
C TRP A 37 -2.93 16.62 12.94
N LEU A 38 -4.18 16.18 13.13
CA LEU A 38 -5.39 16.90 12.72
C LEU A 38 -5.96 17.67 13.92
N THR A 39 -5.97 17.02 15.08
CA THR A 39 -6.35 17.58 16.38
C THR A 39 -5.47 16.96 17.48
N ASP A 40 -5.73 17.26 18.76
CA ASP A 40 -5.09 16.61 19.92
C ASP A 40 -5.46 15.12 20.09
N LYS A 41 -6.52 14.67 19.41
CA LYS A 41 -7.03 13.29 19.47
C LYS A 41 -7.08 12.60 18.12
N CYS A 42 -6.86 13.31 17.01
CA CYS A 42 -6.93 12.72 15.67
C CYS A 42 -5.61 12.95 14.93
N ARG A 43 -5.11 11.89 14.30
CA ARG A 43 -3.87 11.95 13.51
C ARG A 43 -3.98 11.06 12.28
N ILE A 44 -3.19 11.40 11.26
CA ILE A 44 -2.93 10.56 10.11
C ILE A 44 -1.50 10.05 10.23
N ARG A 45 -1.32 8.74 10.14
CA ARG A 45 -0.02 8.11 9.94
C ARG A 45 0.18 7.88 8.45
N HIS A 46 1.36 8.24 7.99
CA HIS A 46 1.75 8.08 6.59
C HIS A 46 3.02 7.26 6.54
N TYR A 47 3.02 6.26 5.68
CA TYR A 47 4.22 5.55 5.25
C TYR A 47 4.15 5.38 3.73
N HIS A 48 5.29 5.51 3.06
CA HIS A 48 5.45 4.96 1.73
C HIS A 48 6.90 4.58 1.46
N SER A 49 7.07 3.65 0.54
CA SER A 49 8.36 3.35 -0.07
C SER A 49 8.28 3.63 -1.57
N GLN A 50 9.39 4.10 -2.13
CA GLN A 50 9.46 4.49 -3.52
C GLN A 50 10.80 4.12 -4.15
N PHE A 51 10.74 3.70 -5.41
CA PHE A 51 11.90 3.52 -6.27
C PHE A 51 11.91 4.63 -7.31
N LYS A 52 12.96 5.46 -7.31
CA LYS A 52 13.00 6.72 -8.08
C LYS A 52 11.76 7.58 -7.77
N ASN A 53 10.85 7.72 -8.73
CA ASN A 53 9.64 8.54 -8.63
C ASN A 53 8.35 7.67 -8.62
N ARG A 54 8.47 6.36 -8.40
CA ARG A 54 7.34 5.43 -8.37
C ARG A 54 7.16 4.88 -6.96
N ILE A 55 5.95 5.03 -6.43
CA ILE A 55 5.53 4.41 -5.18
C ILE A 55 5.44 2.90 -5.42
N VAL A 56 6.05 2.13 -4.53
CA VAL A 56 6.01 0.65 -4.57
C VAL A 56 5.15 0.09 -3.44
N GLU A 57 5.03 0.83 -2.35
CA GLU A 57 4.13 0.51 -1.23
C GLU A 57 3.74 1.81 -0.52
N PHE A 58 2.52 1.87 0.01
CA PHE A 58 2.10 2.93 0.90
C PHE A 58 1.10 2.44 1.95
N MET A 59 1.02 3.21 3.03
CA MET A 59 -0.03 3.15 4.05
C MET A 59 -0.39 4.57 4.49
N VAL A 60 -1.67 4.92 4.42
CA VAL A 60 -2.20 6.16 4.97
C VAL A 60 -3.36 5.83 5.89
N GLN A 61 -3.20 6.06 7.19
CA GLN A 61 -4.13 5.60 8.22
C GLN A 61 -4.60 6.75 9.11
N LEU A 62 -5.92 6.92 9.20
CA LEU A 62 -6.56 7.79 10.16
C LEU A 62 -6.72 7.07 11.50
N GLU A 63 -6.29 7.72 12.57
CA GLU A 63 -6.42 7.21 13.94
C GLU A 63 -7.07 8.24 14.86
N ILE A 64 -7.83 7.72 15.83
CA ILE A 64 -8.41 8.51 16.92
C ILE A 64 -7.97 7.99 18.28
N ARG A 65 -7.70 8.91 19.21
CA ARG A 65 -7.36 8.60 20.59
C ARG A 65 -8.61 8.53 21.47
N ILE A 66 -8.87 7.35 22.04
CA ILE A 66 -9.97 7.08 22.98
C ILE A 66 -9.37 6.42 24.22
N SER A 67 -9.68 6.91 25.42
CA SER A 67 -9.14 6.37 26.68
C SER A 67 -7.61 6.21 26.70
N ASN A 68 -6.90 7.18 26.10
CA ASN A 68 -5.43 7.21 25.95
C ASN A 68 -4.82 6.17 25.00
N GLU A 69 -5.64 5.46 24.23
CA GLU A 69 -5.20 4.51 23.20
C GLU A 69 -5.56 4.99 21.80
N TRP A 70 -4.71 4.68 20.82
CA TRP A 70 -4.94 5.01 19.42
C TRP A 70 -5.67 3.88 18.72
N TYR A 71 -6.81 4.20 18.11
CA TYR A 71 -7.61 3.26 17.34
C TYR A 71 -7.55 3.62 15.86
N PRO A 72 -7.28 2.65 14.97
CA PRO A 72 -7.43 2.87 13.54
C PRO A 72 -8.91 3.06 13.22
N VAL A 73 -9.20 3.96 12.27
CA VAL A 73 -10.57 4.25 11.82
C VAL A 73 -10.72 3.92 10.35
N VAL A 74 -9.80 4.42 9.54
CA VAL A 74 -9.70 4.10 8.11
C VAL A 74 -8.23 3.93 7.77
N ARG A 75 -7.90 2.92 6.98
CA ARG A 75 -6.56 2.68 6.46
C ARG A 75 -6.63 2.46 4.96
N PHE A 76 -5.80 3.19 4.23
CA PHE A 76 -5.51 2.88 2.84
C PHE A 76 -4.13 2.24 2.79
N ASP A 77 -4.02 1.09 2.14
CA ASP A 77 -2.72 0.44 1.93
C ASP A 77 -2.64 -0.33 0.61
N THR A 78 -1.49 -0.95 0.37
CA THR A 78 -1.17 -1.68 -0.87
C THR A 78 -1.01 -3.18 -0.64
N ALA A 79 -1.70 -3.73 0.37
CA ALA A 79 -1.64 -5.16 0.67
C ALA A 79 -1.96 -6.00 -0.57
N HIS A 80 -1.22 -7.10 -0.79
CA HIS A 80 -1.44 -8.04 -1.89
C HIS A 80 -1.36 -7.47 -3.32
N GLY A 81 -0.64 -6.37 -3.53
CA GLY A 81 -0.37 -5.87 -4.89
C GLY A 81 -1.49 -4.99 -5.47
N PHE A 82 -2.50 -4.63 -4.68
CA PHE A 82 -3.53 -3.67 -5.05
C PHE A 82 -3.86 -2.73 -3.90
N GLY A 83 -4.34 -1.54 -4.21
CA GLY A 83 -4.80 -0.59 -3.21
C GLY A 83 -6.07 -1.05 -2.51
N HIS A 84 -6.11 -1.02 -1.19
CA HIS A 84 -7.27 -1.33 -0.35
C HIS A 84 -7.66 -0.13 0.51
N GLN A 85 -8.93 -0.06 0.88
CA GLN A 85 -9.48 0.81 1.90
C GLN A 85 -10.13 -0.08 2.97
N ASP A 86 -9.52 -0.08 4.16
CA ASP A 86 -9.98 -0.82 5.33
C ASP A 86 -10.69 0.13 6.27
N PHE A 87 -11.95 -0.18 6.58
CA PHE A 87 -12.77 0.50 7.57
C PHE A 87 -12.79 -0.31 8.85
N TYR A 88 -12.31 0.28 9.94
CA TYR A 88 -12.32 -0.35 11.25
C TYR A 88 -13.59 0.02 12.00
N TYR A 89 -14.15 -0.96 12.69
CA TYR A 89 -15.33 -0.83 13.55
C TYR A 89 -14.91 -1.00 15.01
N ARG A 90 -15.69 -0.43 15.93
CA ARG A 90 -15.34 -0.47 17.36
C ARG A 90 -15.37 -1.90 17.95
N ASP A 91 -16.21 -2.76 17.39
CA ASP A 91 -16.34 -4.17 17.76
C ASP A 91 -15.21 -5.06 17.21
N GLY A 92 -14.25 -4.48 16.49
CA GLY A 92 -13.11 -5.19 15.91
C GLY A 92 -13.37 -5.73 14.50
N ARG A 93 -14.57 -5.56 13.93
CA ARG A 93 -14.80 -5.85 12.52
C ARG A 93 -13.97 -4.92 11.63
N VAL A 94 -13.59 -5.43 10.47
CA VAL A 94 -12.90 -4.68 9.42
C VAL A 94 -13.61 -4.94 8.11
N GLU A 95 -14.15 -3.89 7.49
CA GLU A 95 -14.65 -3.95 6.12
C GLU A 95 -13.53 -3.53 5.16
N LYS A 96 -13.26 -4.37 4.15
CA LYS A 96 -12.19 -4.13 3.17
C LYS A 96 -12.77 -3.87 1.81
N ILE A 97 -12.42 -2.74 1.22
CA ILE A 97 -12.90 -2.32 -0.10
C ILE A 97 -11.69 -2.14 -1.04
N PRO A 98 -11.62 -2.85 -2.18
CA PRO A 98 -10.61 -2.58 -3.19
C PRO A 98 -10.74 -1.15 -3.74
N LEU A 99 -9.63 -0.42 -3.87
CA LEU A 99 -9.65 0.95 -4.38
C LEU A 99 -9.95 1.05 -5.89
N GLY A 100 -9.70 -0.02 -6.65
CA GLY A 100 -9.83 0.00 -8.11
C GLY A 100 -8.82 0.91 -8.82
N ILE A 101 -7.80 1.40 -8.11
CA ILE A 101 -6.70 2.22 -8.65
C ILE A 101 -5.43 1.38 -8.69
N SER A 102 -4.93 1.12 -9.89
CA SER A 102 -3.72 0.30 -10.11
C SER A 102 -2.42 1.08 -9.93
N ASP A 103 -2.40 2.38 -10.23
CA ASP A 103 -1.23 3.24 -10.06
C ASP A 103 -1.10 3.70 -8.60
N TYR A 104 -0.03 3.30 -7.91
CA TYR A 104 0.14 3.58 -6.49
C TYR A 104 0.42 5.05 -6.18
N ASN A 105 1.05 5.79 -7.10
CA ASN A 105 1.20 7.24 -6.94
C ASN A 105 -0.19 7.89 -6.85
N THR A 106 -1.06 7.55 -7.79
CA THR A 106 -2.45 8.03 -7.82
C THR A 106 -3.25 7.53 -6.61
N ALA A 107 -3.11 6.25 -6.25
CA ALA A 107 -3.84 5.68 -5.11
C ALA A 107 -3.43 6.30 -3.77
N MET A 108 -2.13 6.56 -3.56
CA MET A 108 -1.63 7.24 -2.37
C MET A 108 -2.16 8.68 -2.32
N THR A 109 -2.06 9.42 -3.43
CA THR A 109 -2.60 10.79 -3.52
C THR A 109 -4.12 10.83 -3.30
N PHE A 110 -4.85 9.82 -3.77
CA PHE A 110 -6.28 9.67 -3.48
C PHE A 110 -6.52 9.51 -1.97
N ALA A 111 -5.81 8.58 -1.32
CA ALA A 111 -5.93 8.31 0.11
C ALA A 111 -5.64 9.55 0.97
N GLU A 112 -4.56 10.28 0.66
CA GLU A 112 -4.21 11.52 1.37
C GLU A 112 -5.29 12.59 1.22
N ASN A 113 -5.83 12.76 0.01
CA ASN A 113 -6.87 13.76 -0.27
C ASN A 113 -8.21 13.39 0.37
N ASP A 114 -8.58 12.11 0.33
CA ASP A 114 -9.80 11.62 0.96
C ASP A 114 -9.76 11.83 2.47
N LEU A 115 -8.70 11.37 3.15
CA LEU A 115 -8.55 11.58 4.60
C LEU A 115 -8.46 13.06 4.96
N LYS A 116 -7.81 13.89 4.14
CA LYS A 116 -7.76 15.34 4.38
C LYS A 116 -9.15 15.98 4.36
N ARG A 117 -10.07 15.51 3.49
CA ARG A 117 -11.39 16.11 3.29
C ARG A 117 -12.46 15.51 4.18
N ASN A 118 -12.38 14.21 4.45
CA ASN A 118 -13.49 13.42 4.98
C ASN A 118 -13.25 12.86 6.39
N TRP A 119 -12.12 13.18 7.05
CA TRP A 119 -11.78 12.59 8.35
C TRP A 119 -12.88 12.74 9.42
N GLU A 120 -13.55 13.89 9.51
CA GLU A 120 -14.60 14.12 10.51
C GLU A 120 -15.78 13.17 10.36
N ILE A 121 -16.12 12.82 9.11
CA ILE A 121 -17.19 11.87 8.78
C ILE A 121 -16.80 10.48 9.24
N TYR A 122 -15.56 10.05 8.95
CA TYR A 122 -15.05 8.75 9.37
C TYR A 122 -14.99 8.62 10.89
N ILE A 123 -14.50 9.66 11.57
CA ILE A 123 -14.49 9.71 13.04
C ILE A 123 -15.92 9.64 13.60
N SER A 124 -16.83 10.44 13.05
CA SER A 124 -18.22 10.47 13.48
C SER A 124 -18.89 9.10 13.32
N ARG A 125 -18.62 8.40 12.20
CA ARG A 125 -19.12 7.04 11.98
C ARG A 125 -18.59 6.08 13.05
N PHE A 126 -17.27 6.08 13.26
CA PHE A 126 -16.60 5.20 14.23
C PHE A 126 -17.06 5.40 15.67
N ILE A 127 -17.31 6.65 16.08
CA ILE A 127 -17.79 6.97 17.43
C ILE A 127 -19.27 6.59 17.59
N LYS A 128 -20.11 6.82 16.57
CA LYS A 128 -21.56 6.56 16.65
C LYS A 128 -21.91 5.09 16.83
N GLU A 129 -21.03 4.17 16.46
CA GLU A 129 -21.20 2.72 16.72
C GLU A 129 -21.22 2.36 18.21
N VAL A 130 -20.91 3.31 19.11
CA VAL A 130 -20.94 3.13 20.56
C VAL A 130 -22.31 3.48 21.18
N ALA A 131 -23.22 4.11 20.41
CA ALA A 131 -24.50 4.62 20.92
C ALA A 131 -25.64 3.59 20.87
#